data_AF-A0A969TSR8-F1
#
_entry.id   AF-A0A969TSR8-F1
#
_cell.length_a   1.000
_cell.length_b   1.000
_cell.length_c   1.000
_cell.angle_alpha   90.00
_cell.angle_beta   90.00
_cell.angle_gamma   90.00
#
_symmetry.space_group_name_H-M   'P 1'
#
loop_
_entity.id
_entity.type
_entity.pdbx_description
1 polymer ?
#
loop_
_entity_poly.entity_id
_entity_poly.type
_entity_poly.pdbx_seq_one_letter_code
_entity_poly.pdbx_strand_id
1 'polypeptide(L)'
;MIRYAAALSSACWLFQEKLEQQIKDAALAPQHRIYIDTGTDEHVGSVGPKAYMESVFTTAKVLQQTKADTRFHVQENGMHEEASWGERFSEAVMYLFEGGSR
;
A
#
# COMPACT_ATOMS: atom_id res chain seq x y z
N MET A 1 3.55 15.06 -12.81
CA MET A 1 4.05 14.55 -11.52
C MET A 1 2.91 13.80 -10.86
N ILE A 2 3.15 12.55 -10.42
CA ILE A 2 2.13 11.71 -9.78
C ILE A 2 1.93 12.19 -8.34
N ARG A 3 0.68 12.42 -7.94
CA ARG A 3 0.31 12.89 -6.58
C ARG A 3 -0.36 11.82 -5.73
N TYR A 4 -0.94 10.82 -6.37
CA TYR A 4 -1.74 9.79 -5.73
C TYR A 4 -1.25 8.43 -6.17
N ALA A 5 -1.05 7.51 -5.24
CA ALA A 5 -0.65 6.13 -5.53
C ALA A 5 -1.41 5.16 -4.63
N ALA A 6 -1.92 4.08 -5.21
CA ALA A 6 -2.47 2.94 -4.47
C ALA A 6 -1.63 1.70 -4.78
N ALA A 7 -1.38 0.90 -3.75
CA ALA A 7 -0.68 -0.36 -3.78
C ALA A 7 -1.57 -1.42 -3.10
N LEU A 8 -2.27 -2.22 -3.90
CA LEU A 8 -3.14 -3.30 -3.41
C LEU A 8 -2.33 -4.60 -3.37
N SER A 9 -2.30 -5.29 -2.23
CA SER A 9 -1.65 -6.59 -2.03
C SER A 9 -0.24 -6.65 -2.63
N SER A 10 0.55 -5.60 -2.41
CA SER A 10 1.78 -5.41 -3.17
C SER A 10 2.90 -6.36 -2.74
N ALA A 11 3.60 -6.93 -3.71
CA ALA A 11 4.70 -7.86 -3.51
C ALA A 11 6.01 -7.17 -3.10
N CYS A 12 5.98 -6.42 -1.99
CA CYS A 12 7.09 -5.58 -1.53
C CYS A 12 8.38 -6.38 -1.28
N TRP A 13 8.28 -7.66 -0.89
CA TRP A 13 9.43 -8.52 -0.60
C TRP A 13 10.38 -8.71 -1.79
N LEU A 14 9.93 -8.53 -3.04
CA LEU A 14 10.76 -8.74 -4.22
C LEU A 14 11.93 -7.74 -4.30
N PHE A 15 11.75 -6.51 -3.81
CA PHE A 15 12.73 -5.43 -3.91
C PHE A 15 12.74 -4.53 -2.68
N GLN A 16 12.45 -5.10 -1.50
CA GLN A 16 12.11 -4.33 -0.31
C GLN A 16 13.14 -3.26 0.06
N GLU A 17 14.42 -3.63 0.19
CA GLU A 17 15.49 -2.69 0.57
C GLU A 17 15.59 -1.51 -0.41
N LYS A 18 15.54 -1.81 -1.72
CA LYS A 18 15.61 -0.79 -2.76
C LYS A 18 14.38 0.11 -2.76
N LEU A 19 13.18 -0.47 -2.59
CA LEU A 19 11.93 0.27 -2.52
C LEU A 19 11.93 1.23 -1.33
N GLU A 20 12.28 0.72 -0.14
CA GLU A 20 12.36 1.53 1.08
C GLU A 20 13.40 2.65 0.96
N GLN A 21 14.55 2.38 0.35
CA GLN A 21 15.55 3.41 0.08
C GLN A 21 15.01 4.49 -0.87
N GLN A 22 14.33 4.10 -1.95
CA GLN A 22 13.71 5.04 -2.87
C GLN A 22 12.61 5.89 -2.21
N ILE A 23 11.84 5.32 -1.30
CA ILE A 23 10.84 6.07 -0.51
C ILE A 23 11.54 7.11 0.38
N LYS A 24 12.62 6.73 1.06
CA LYS A 24 13.39 7.65 1.93
C LYS A 24 14.03 8.80 1.14
N ASP A 25 14.51 8.51 -0.05
CA ASP A 25 15.14 9.50 -0.93
C ASP A 25 14.13 10.36 -1.69
N ALA A 26 12.85 9.97 -1.69
CA ALA A 26 11.80 10.70 -2.38
C ALA A 26 11.44 12.01 -1.65
N ALA A 27 11.32 13.10 -2.42
CA ALA A 27 10.82 14.38 -1.93
C ALA A 27 9.28 14.38 -1.76
N LEU A 28 8.76 13.39 -1.03
CA LEU A 28 7.35 13.31 -0.68
C LEU A 28 6.97 14.47 0.25
N ALA A 29 5.75 14.96 0.05
CA ALA A 29 5.25 16.19 0.63
C ALA A 29 3.76 16.03 0.96
N PRO A 30 3.16 16.87 1.81
CA PRO A 30 1.79 16.66 2.33
C PRO A 30 0.69 16.56 1.27
N GLN A 31 0.92 17.07 0.06
CA GLN A 31 -0.01 16.94 -1.06
C GLN A 31 0.02 15.56 -1.75
N HIS A 32 0.99 14.70 -1.43
CA HIS A 32 1.06 13.34 -1.94
C HIS A 32 0.23 12.45 -1.02
N ARG A 33 -0.63 11.62 -1.60
CA ARG A 33 -1.39 10.60 -0.86
C ARG A 33 -1.07 9.21 -1.33
N ILE A 34 -0.84 8.32 -0.39
CA ILE A 34 -0.39 6.95 -0.67
C ILE A 34 -1.26 5.98 0.10
N TYR A 35 -1.94 5.10 -0.61
CA TYR A 35 -2.68 3.98 -0.05
C TYR A 35 -1.87 2.71 -0.26
N ILE A 36 -1.71 1.91 0.79
CA ILE A 36 -1.08 0.60 0.71
C ILE A 36 -1.84 -0.39 1.58
N ASP A 37 -2.01 -1.62 1.11
CA ASP A 37 -2.74 -2.63 1.86
C ASP A 37 -2.19 -4.06 1.71
N THR A 38 -2.76 -4.94 2.52
CA THR A 38 -2.62 -6.40 2.41
C THR A 38 -3.84 -7.10 3.01
N GLY A 39 -4.16 -8.30 2.54
CA GLY A 39 -5.14 -9.18 3.19
C GLY A 39 -4.52 -10.11 4.24
N THR A 40 -5.34 -10.68 5.14
CA THR A 40 -4.90 -11.69 6.12
C THR A 40 -4.81 -13.12 5.55
N ASP A 41 -5.33 -13.38 4.34
CA ASP A 41 -5.34 -14.69 3.67
C ASP A 41 -4.65 -14.67 2.29
N GLU A 42 -3.65 -13.81 2.13
CA GLU A 42 -2.87 -13.65 0.89
C GLU A 42 -2.01 -14.88 0.57
N HIS A 43 -2.27 -15.52 -0.57
CA HIS A 43 -1.49 -16.66 -1.04
C HIS A 43 -1.21 -16.58 -2.54
N VAL A 44 0.06 -16.69 -2.92
CA VAL A 44 0.49 -16.87 -4.32
C VAL A 44 1.57 -17.94 -4.40
N GLY A 45 1.25 -19.07 -5.00
CA GLY A 45 2.16 -20.21 -5.07
C GLY A 45 2.62 -20.65 -3.68
N SER A 46 3.93 -20.57 -3.41
CA SER A 46 4.52 -20.89 -2.09
C SER A 46 4.62 -19.70 -1.14
N VAL A 47 4.22 -18.50 -1.58
CA VAL A 47 4.25 -17.28 -0.76
C VAL A 47 2.93 -17.17 -0.01
N GLY A 48 2.99 -17.18 1.32
CA GLY A 48 1.82 -17.09 2.18
C GLY A 48 1.63 -15.72 2.85
N PRO A 49 0.60 -15.58 3.69
CA PRO A 49 0.12 -14.28 4.18
C PRO A 49 1.15 -13.54 5.01
N LYS A 50 2.01 -14.29 5.72
CA LYS A 50 3.09 -13.73 6.51
C LYS A 50 4.06 -12.88 5.68
N ALA A 51 4.45 -13.34 4.49
CA ALA A 51 5.40 -12.62 3.64
C ALA A 51 4.81 -11.31 3.10
N TYR A 52 3.54 -11.34 2.69
CA TYR A 52 2.79 -10.14 2.32
C TYR A 52 2.70 -9.18 3.50
N MET A 53 2.20 -9.65 4.65
CA MET A 53 2.02 -8.85 5.85
C MET A 53 3.31 -8.18 6.30
N GLU A 54 4.41 -8.95 6.44
CA GLU A 54 5.69 -8.42 6.91
C GLU A 54 6.27 -7.38 5.95
N SER A 55 6.29 -7.67 4.64
CA SER A 55 6.89 -6.76 3.65
C SER A 55 6.06 -5.50 3.41
N VAL A 56 4.73 -5.62 3.39
CA VAL A 56 3.84 -4.46 3.26
C VAL A 56 3.88 -3.60 4.52
N PHE A 57 3.83 -4.21 5.71
CA PHE A 57 3.85 -3.48 6.99
C PHE A 57 5.13 -2.66 7.17
N THR A 58 6.29 -3.25 6.86
CA THR A 58 7.59 -2.57 6.93
C THR A 58 7.70 -1.44 5.91
N THR A 59 7.26 -1.66 4.67
CA THR A 59 7.16 -0.61 3.64
C THR A 59 6.23 0.53 4.07
N ALA A 60 5.06 0.21 4.65
CA ALA A 60 4.11 1.19 5.17
C ALA A 60 4.72 2.04 6.30
N LYS A 61 5.51 1.44 7.20
CA LYS A 61 6.24 2.19 8.23
C LYS A 61 7.22 3.19 7.63
N VAL A 62 7.94 2.81 6.57
CA VAL A 62 8.86 3.72 5.88
C VAL A 62 8.08 4.87 5.22
N LEU A 63 6.95 4.58 4.57
CA LEU A 63 6.08 5.62 3.99
C LEU A 63 5.55 6.59 5.06
N GLN A 64 5.13 6.09 6.22
CA GLN A 64 4.62 6.90 7.34
C GLN A 64 5.68 7.79 7.99
N GLN A 65 6.97 7.53 7.76
CA GLN A 65 8.07 8.41 8.19
C GLN A 65 8.30 9.58 7.22
N THR A 66 7.65 9.57 6.05
CA THR A 66 7.73 10.66 5.07
C THR A 66 6.70 11.75 5.38
N LYS A 67 6.67 12.81 4.58
CA LYS A 67 5.65 13.87 4.69
C LYS A 67 4.37 13.58 3.90
N ALA A 68 4.29 12.47 3.17
CA ALA A 68 3.06 12.09 2.46
C ALA A 68 1.97 11.71 3.46
N ASP A 69 0.73 12.04 3.11
CA ASP A 69 -0.43 11.43 3.76
C ASP A 69 -0.48 9.96 3.33
N THR A 70 -0.36 9.05 4.28
CA THR A 70 -0.27 7.61 4.00
C THR A 70 -1.31 6.84 4.79
N ARG A 71 -2.10 6.00 4.10
CA ARG A 71 -3.01 5.03 4.71
C ARG A 71 -2.49 3.63 4.49
N PHE A 72 -2.28 2.91 5.59
CA PHE A 72 -2.07 1.47 5.60
C PHE A 72 -3.35 0.78 6.02
N HIS A 73 -3.79 -0.21 5.26
CA HIS A 73 -4.99 -0.99 5.54
C HIS A 73 -4.69 -2.49 5.55
N VAL A 74 -5.33 -3.22 6.48
CA VAL A 74 -5.30 -4.67 6.51
C VAL A 74 -6.74 -5.16 6.38
N GLN A 75 -7.02 -5.96 5.36
CA GLN A 75 -8.33 -6.56 5.17
C GLN A 75 -8.38 -7.96 5.79
N GLU A 76 -9.28 -8.13 6.74
CA GLU A 76 -9.58 -9.43 7.32
C GLU A 76 -10.18 -10.36 6.26
N ASN A 77 -9.69 -11.60 6.18
CA ASN A 77 -9.98 -12.60 5.15
C ASN A 77 -9.66 -12.14 3.71
N GLY A 78 -8.88 -11.07 3.53
CA GLY A 78 -8.50 -10.60 2.20
C GLY A 78 -7.57 -11.60 1.49
N MET A 79 -7.95 -12.04 0.30
CA MET A 79 -7.17 -12.96 -0.55
C MET A 79 -6.41 -12.21 -1.64
N HIS A 80 -5.45 -12.89 -2.29
CA HIS A 80 -4.68 -12.34 -3.41
C HIS A 80 -5.43 -12.46 -4.75
N GLU A 81 -6.58 -11.80 -4.85
CA GLU A 81 -7.45 -11.88 -6.04
C GLU A 81 -8.25 -10.62 -6.29
N GLU A 82 -8.74 -10.48 -7.52
CA GLU A 82 -9.45 -9.30 -8.00
C GLU A 82 -10.74 -9.00 -7.22
N ALA A 83 -11.43 -10.03 -6.70
CA ALA A 83 -12.64 -9.85 -5.91
C ALA A 83 -12.32 -9.15 -4.57
N SER A 84 -11.35 -9.66 -3.82
CA SER A 84 -10.87 -9.01 -2.58
C SER A 84 -10.27 -7.63 -2.85
N TRP A 85 -9.56 -7.43 -3.97
CA TRP A 85 -9.08 -6.10 -4.35
C TRP A 85 -10.21 -5.15 -4.69
N GLY A 86 -11.29 -5.63 -5.31
CA GLY A 86 -12.45 -4.83 -5.67
C GLY A 86 -13.13 -4.19 -4.46
N GLU A 87 -13.18 -4.90 -3.33
CA GLU A 87 -13.71 -4.38 -2.07
C GLU A 87 -12.87 -3.18 -1.58
N ARG A 88 -11.54 -3.36 -1.52
CA ARG A 88 -10.58 -2.34 -1.06
C ARG A 88 -10.36 -1.19 -2.05
N PHE A 89 -10.53 -1.44 -3.34
CA PHE A 89 -10.27 -0.47 -4.40
C PHE A 89 -11.13 0.79 -4.24
N SER A 90 -12.42 0.60 -3.93
CA SER A 90 -13.34 1.72 -3.71
C SER A 90 -12.88 2.62 -2.55
N GLU A 91 -12.47 2.02 -1.44
CA GLU A 91 -11.95 2.72 -0.27
C GLU A 91 -10.62 3.43 -0.57
N ALA A 92 -9.72 2.77 -1.31
CA ALA A 92 -8.45 3.35 -1.73
C ALA A 92 -8.68 4.60 -2.60
N VAL A 93 -9.57 4.53 -3.59
CA VAL A 93 -9.92 5.67 -4.44
C VAL A 93 -10.54 6.79 -3.61
N MET A 94 -11.50 6.47 -2.73
CA MET A 94 -12.13 7.48 -1.88
C MET A 94 -11.10 8.21 -1.03
N TYR A 95 -10.19 7.48 -0.37
CA TYR A 95 -9.10 8.08 0.40
C TYR A 95 -8.18 8.97 -0.45
N LEU A 96 -7.73 8.47 -1.60
CA LEU A 96 -6.78 9.19 -2.46
C LEU A 96 -7.34 10.52 -2.98
N PHE A 97 -8.65 10.60 -3.19
CA PHE A 97 -9.32 11.77 -3.77
C PHE A 97 -10.23 12.53 -2.79
N GLU A 98 -10.28 12.14 -1.51
CA GLU A 98 -11.10 12.79 -0.49
C GLU A 98 -10.77 14.28 -0.34
N GLY A 99 -11.76 15.17 -0.40
CA GLY A 99 -11.54 16.62 -0.32
C GLY A 99 -10.87 17.24 -1.55
N GLY A 100 -10.73 16.50 -2.66
CA GLY A 100 -10.49 17.08 -3.97
C GLY A 100 -11.75 17.80 -4.44
N SER A 101 -11.76 19.14 -4.39
CA SER A 101 -12.81 19.96 -5.00
C SER A 101 -12.96 19.56 -6.47
N ARG A 102 -14.20 19.29 -6.89
CA ARG A 102 -14.57 19.32 -8.31
C ARG A 102 -14.32 20.70 -8.90
#